data_AF-A0A5A5R8V2-F1
#
_entry.id   AF-A0A5A5R8V2-F1
#
_cell.length_a   1.000
_cell.length_b   1.000
_cell.length_c   1.000
_cell.angle_alpha   90.00
_cell.angle_beta   90.00
_cell.angle_gamma   90.00
#
_symmetry.space_group_name_H-M   'P 1'
#
loop_
_entity.id
_entity.type
_entity.pdbx_description
1 polymer ?
#
loop_
_entity_poly.entity_id
_entity_poly.type
_entity_poly.pdbx_seq_one_letter_code
_entity_poly.pdbx_strand_id
1 'polypeptide(L)'
;MGYKRQEFDRFRREELKHKTVRYLIINSFFIIINLISAGTISWAIYIFLLMGLPLSLSAWKTFQNQGIAYEEAFKRWKIKEEMKESFTNLWTQVKKFLQF
;
A
#
# COMPACT_ATOMS: atom_id res chain seq x y z
N MET A 1 -3.84 -2.17 -24.52
CA MET A 1 -3.43 -1.31 -23.38
C MET A 1 -4.35 -1.41 -22.15
N GLY A 2 -5.60 -1.91 -22.26
CA GLY A 2 -6.52 -1.98 -21.11
C GLY A 2 -6.15 -2.98 -20.01
N TYR A 3 -5.56 -4.13 -20.34
CA TYR A 3 -5.23 -5.19 -19.37
C TYR A 3 -4.25 -4.70 -18.28
N LYS A 4 -3.12 -4.07 -18.65
CA LYS A 4 -2.17 -3.51 -17.68
C LYS A 4 -2.82 -2.44 -16.77
N ARG A 5 -3.78 -1.67 -17.28
CA ARG A 5 -4.52 -0.67 -16.47
C ARG A 5 -5.44 -1.36 -15.45
N GLN A 6 -6.16 -2.41 -15.83
CA GLN A 6 -6.99 -3.19 -14.90
C GLN A 6 -6.15 -3.85 -13.79
N GLU A 7 -4.96 -4.36 -14.15
CA GLU A 7 -4.02 -4.94 -13.20
C GLU A 7 -3.48 -3.89 -12.23
N PHE A 8 -3.12 -2.71 -12.74
CA PHE A 8 -2.76 -1.58 -11.91
C PHE A 8 -3.89 -1.16 -10.95
N ASP A 9 -5.13 -1.09 -11.45
CA ASP A 9 -6.28 -0.73 -10.61
C ASP A 9 -6.51 -1.78 -9.51
N ARG A 10 -6.31 -3.08 -9.81
CA ARG A 10 -6.34 -4.15 -8.80
C ARG A 10 -5.24 -3.97 -7.77
N PHE A 11 -4.00 -3.76 -8.22
CA PHE A 11 -2.85 -3.49 -7.35
C PHE A 11 -3.13 -2.32 -6.38
N ARG A 12 -3.69 -1.22 -6.87
CA ARG A 12 -4.03 -0.05 -6.03
C ARG A 12 -5.10 -0.36 -4.99
N ARG A 13 -6.09 -1.17 -5.33
CA ARG A 13 -7.13 -1.63 -4.38
C ARG A 13 -6.54 -2.54 -3.31
N GLU A 14 -5.66 -3.45 -3.68
CA GLU A 14 -4.97 -4.33 -2.73
C GLU A 14 -4.04 -3.54 -1.81
N GLU A 15 -3.26 -2.61 -2.35
CA GLU A 15 -2.41 -1.72 -1.55
C GLU A 15 -3.22 -0.91 -0.54
N LEU A 16 -4.38 -0.38 -0.96
CA LEU A 16 -5.29 0.32 -0.06
C LEU A 16 -5.85 -0.61 1.03
N LYS A 17 -6.25 -1.83 0.67
CA LYS A 17 -6.71 -2.84 1.63
C LYS A 17 -5.64 -3.15 2.66
N HIS A 18 -4.39 -3.37 2.24
CA HIS A 18 -3.27 -3.61 3.15
C HIS A 18 -3.01 -2.43 4.08
N LYS A 19 -3.01 -1.19 3.55
CA LYS A 19 -2.86 0.02 4.37
C LYS A 19 -3.99 0.17 5.38
N THR A 20 -5.22 -0.14 4.98
CA THR A 20 -6.41 -0.09 5.84
C THR A 20 -6.33 -1.14 6.96
N VAL A 21 -5.99 -2.38 6.64
CA VAL A 21 -5.82 -3.45 7.64
C VAL A 21 -4.71 -3.08 8.63
N ARG A 22 -3.55 -2.61 8.13
CA ARG A 22 -2.45 -2.16 9.00
C ARG A 22 -2.90 -1.03 9.92
N TYR A 23 -3.62 -0.05 9.39
CA TYR A 23 -4.17 1.05 10.17
C TYR A 23 -5.11 0.54 11.27
N LEU A 24 -6.04 -0.35 10.94
CA LEU A 24 -6.96 -0.94 11.92
C LEU A 24 -6.22 -1.68 13.04
N ILE A 25 -5.22 -2.51 12.70
CA ILE A 25 -4.44 -3.25 13.70
C ILE A 25 -3.75 -2.29 14.66
N ILE A 26 -3.04 -1.28 14.13
CA ILE A 26 -2.29 -0.33 14.95
C ILE A 26 -3.23 0.50 15.83
N ASN A 27 -4.33 1.01 15.27
CA ASN A 27 -5.27 1.84 16.02
C ASN A 27 -6.01 1.04 17.09
N SER A 28 -6.45 -0.19 16.78
CA SER A 28 -7.06 -1.07 17.78
C SER A 28 -6.10 -1.37 18.93
N PHE A 29 -4.82 -1.62 18.63
CA PHE A 29 -3.78 -1.81 19.65
C PHE A 29 -3.65 -0.58 20.56
N PHE A 30 -3.57 0.62 19.97
CA PHE A 30 -3.46 1.85 20.76
C PHE A 30 -4.72 2.18 21.57
N ILE A 31 -5.91 1.89 21.04
CA ILE A 31 -7.17 2.05 21.78
C ILE A 31 -7.18 1.13 23.00
N ILE A 32 -6.77 -0.13 22.86
CA ILE A 32 -6.71 -1.08 23.99
C ILE A 32 -5.73 -0.58 25.06
N ILE A 33 -4.52 -0.16 24.69
CA ILE A 33 -3.54 0.38 25.65
C ILE A 33 -4.09 1.63 26.33
N ASN A 34 -4.68 2.54 25.57
CA ASN A 34 -5.21 3.78 26.10
C ASN A 34 -6.39 3.54 27.07
N LEU A 35 -7.24 2.55 26.80
CA LEU A 35 -8.30 2.13 27.74
C LEU A 35 -7.73 1.53 29.03
N ILE A 36 -6.70 0.68 28.94
CA ILE A 36 -6.05 0.07 30.10
C ILE A 36 -5.30 1.14 30.94
N SER A 37 -4.62 2.08 30.28
CA SER A 37 -3.74 3.04 30.95
C SER A 37 -4.46 4.26 31.51
N ALA A 38 -5.42 4.83 30.78
CA ALA A 38 -6.05 6.11 31.11
C ALA A 38 -7.55 6.00 31.43
N GLY A 39 -8.19 4.85 31.16
CA GLY A 39 -9.64 4.68 31.29
C GLY A 39 -10.49 5.57 30.36
N THR A 40 -9.85 6.42 29.55
CA THR A 40 -10.46 7.46 28.70
C THR A 40 -9.64 7.65 27.44
N ILE A 41 -10.20 8.18 26.35
CA ILE A 41 -9.48 8.48 25.09
C ILE A 41 -8.65 9.76 25.27
N SER A 42 -7.35 9.62 25.55
CA SER A 42 -6.46 10.75 25.82
C SER A 42 -5.42 10.97 24.72
N TRP A 43 -4.46 10.06 24.56
CA TRP A 43 -3.34 10.25 23.62
C TRP A 43 -3.50 9.47 22.30
N ALA A 44 -4.36 8.45 22.28
CA ALA A 44 -4.58 7.63 21.09
C ALA A 44 -5.18 8.43 19.91
N ILE A 45 -5.89 9.53 20.18
CA ILE A 45 -6.51 10.36 19.12
C ILE A 45 -5.48 11.05 18.22
N TYR A 46 -4.32 11.43 18.77
CA TYR A 46 -3.24 12.03 17.99
C TYR A 46 -2.64 11.03 17.02
N ILE A 47 -2.47 9.77 17.45
CA ILE A 47 -1.98 8.68 16.61
C ILE A 47 -3.02 8.35 15.53
N PHE A 48 -4.30 8.30 15.89
CA PHE A 48 -5.39 8.07 14.96
C PHE A 48 -5.43 9.11 13.84
N LEU A 49 -5.30 10.39 14.19
CA LEU A 49 -5.26 11.51 13.23
C LEU A 49 -4.02 11.46 12.34
N LEU A 50 -2.85 11.26 12.94
CA LEU A 50 -1.57 11.24 12.23
C LEU A 50 -1.51 10.10 11.22
N MET A 51 -2.05 8.92 11.56
CA MET A 51 -2.07 7.77 10.66
C MET A 51 -3.28 7.77 9.71
N GLY A 52 -4.37 8.46 10.06
CA GLY A 52 -5.61 8.49 9.28
C GLY A 52 -5.52 9.38 8.04
N LEU A 53 -4.79 10.48 8.14
CA LEU A 53 -4.54 11.44 7.05
C LEU A 53 -3.88 10.80 5.81
N PRO A 54 -2.77 10.06 5.93
CA PRO A 54 -2.16 9.38 4.79
C PRO A 54 -3.07 8.30 4.18
N LEU A 55 -3.89 7.63 5.01
CA LEU A 55 -4.82 6.60 4.56
C LEU A 55 -5.97 7.19 3.74
N SER A 56 -6.58 8.28 4.21
CA SER A 56 -7.67 8.96 3.49
C SER A 56 -7.19 9.53 2.16
N LEU A 57 -6.00 10.11 2.12
CA LEU A 57 -5.39 10.60 0.87
C LEU A 57 -5.12 9.44 -0.11
N SER A 58 -4.65 8.30 0.41
CA SER A 58 -4.42 7.10 -0.40
C SER A 58 -5.73 6.53 -0.94
N ALA A 59 -6.78 6.50 -0.13
CA ALA A 59 -8.11 6.06 -0.52
C ALA A 59 -8.66 6.95 -1.65
N TRP A 60 -8.66 8.27 -1.44
CA TRP A 60 -9.12 9.26 -2.42
C TRP A 60 -8.42 9.07 -3.78
N LYS A 61 -7.09 8.99 -3.76
CA LYS A 61 -6.30 8.76 -4.97
C LYS A 61 -6.70 7.45 -5.67
N THR A 62 -6.95 6.36 -4.94
CA THR A 62 -7.31 5.05 -5.51
C THR A 62 -8.66 5.06 -6.21
N PHE A 63 -9.61 5.90 -5.79
CA PHE A 63 -10.89 6.06 -6.49
C PHE A 63 -10.83 7.08 -7.64
N GLN A 64 -9.80 7.93 -7.67
CA GLN A 64 -9.53 8.81 -8.79
C GLN A 64 -8.82 8.06 -9.93
N ASN A 65 -9.61 7.52 -10.83
CA ASN A 65 -9.16 6.72 -11.98
C ASN A 65 -8.86 7.55 -13.24
N GLN A 66 -8.79 8.88 -13.11
CA GLN A 66 -8.72 9.79 -14.24
C GLN A 66 -7.77 10.96 -13.94
N GLY A 67 -7.07 11.44 -14.98
CA GLY A 67 -6.20 12.62 -14.93
C GLY A 67 -4.70 12.31 -14.95
N ILE A 68 -3.90 13.39 -15.03
CA ILE A 68 -2.43 13.34 -15.19
C ILE A 68 -1.78 12.55 -14.05
N ALA A 69 -2.26 12.73 -12.83
CA ALA A 69 -1.76 12.02 -11.65
C ALA A 69 -1.97 10.49 -11.73
N TYR A 70 -3.06 10.04 -12.36
CA TYR A 70 -3.30 8.62 -12.60
C TYR A 70 -2.28 8.06 -13.60
N GLU A 71 -2.07 8.77 -14.72
CA GLU A 71 -1.15 8.31 -15.76
C GLU A 71 0.30 8.27 -15.29
N GLU A 72 0.72 9.25 -14.50
CA GLU A 72 2.04 9.28 -13.91
C GLU A 72 2.25 8.11 -12.93
N ALA A 73 1.25 7.84 -12.08
CA ALA A 73 1.29 6.71 -11.16
C ALA A 73 1.32 5.37 -11.90
N PHE A 74 0.54 5.23 -12.98
CA PHE A 74 0.54 4.05 -13.84
C PHE A 74 1.91 3.83 -14.50
N LYS A 75 2.53 4.90 -15.04
CA LYS A 75 3.86 4.82 -15.65
C LYS A 75 4.92 4.39 -14.65
N ARG A 76 4.93 4.98 -13.45
CA ARG A 76 5.84 4.61 -12.36
C ARG A 76 5.65 3.16 -11.93
N TRP A 77 4.40 2.70 -11.81
CA TRP A 77 4.09 1.31 -11.47
C TRP A 77 4.57 0.35 -12.56
N LYS A 78 4.28 0.65 -13.83
CA LYS A 78 4.70 -0.18 -14.97
C LYS A 78 6.22 -0.39 -15.00
N ILE A 79 7.00 0.67 -14.78
CA ILE A 79 8.47 0.59 -14.73
C ILE A 79 8.91 -0.33 -13.58
N LYS A 80 8.34 -0.17 -12.38
CA LYS A 80 8.67 -1.02 -11.24
C LYS A 80 8.34 -2.49 -11.49
N GLU A 81 7.22 -2.76 -12.14
CA GLU A 81 6.79 -4.12 -12.43
C GLU A 81 7.69 -4.79 -13.49
N GLU A 82 8.03 -4.07 -14.56
CA GLU A 82 8.97 -4.55 -15.59
C GLU A 82 10.37 -4.79 -15.02
N MET A 83 10.82 -3.97 -14.05
CA MET A 83 12.06 -4.20 -13.32
C MET A 83 11.99 -5.48 -12.46
N LYS A 84 10.90 -5.71 -11.72
CA LYS A 84 10.73 -6.93 -10.91
C LYS A 84 10.78 -8.20 -11.75
N GLU A 85 10.09 -8.23 -12.89
CA GLU A 85 10.16 -9.36 -13.81
C GLU A 85 11.59 -9.61 -14.28
N SER A 86 12.30 -8.53 -14.64
CA SER A 86 13.71 -8.61 -15.06
C SER A 86 14.61 -9.16 -13.95
N PHE A 87 14.48 -8.66 -12.72
CA PHE A 87 15.23 -9.15 -11.56
C PHE A 87 14.91 -10.60 -11.21
N THR A 88 13.64 -11.01 -11.34
CA THR A 88 13.21 -12.39 -11.05
C THR A 88 13.80 -13.35 -12.07
N ASN A 89 13.82 -12.96 -13.35
CA ASN A 89 14.43 -13.75 -14.41
C ASN A 89 15.95 -13.89 -14.23
N LEU A 90 16.64 -12.78 -13.92
CA LEU A 90 18.07 -12.78 -13.62
C LEU A 90 18.39 -13.64 -12.39
N TRP A 91 17.62 -13.52 -11.32
CA TRP A 91 17.77 -14.34 -10.11
C TRP A 91 17.58 -15.83 -10.40
N THR A 92 16.61 -16.17 -11.26
CA THR A 92 16.34 -17.56 -11.65
C THR A 92 17.50 -18.15 -12.44
N GLN A 93 18.12 -17.36 -13.33
CA GLN A 93 19.31 -17.79 -14.07
C GLN A 93 20.54 -17.96 -13.16
N VAL A 94 20.77 -17.02 -12.25
CA VAL A 94 21.85 -17.11 -11.25
C VAL A 94 21.67 -18.34 -10.36
N LYS A 95 20.45 -18.57 -9.86
CA LYS A 95 20.13 -19.76 -9.06
C LYS A 95 20.37 -21.05 -9.83
N LYS A 96 20.00 -21.10 -11.10
CA LYS A 96 20.24 -22.26 -11.98
C LYS A 96 21.74 -22.54 -12.16
N PHE A 97 22.57 -21.50 -12.22
CA PHE A 97 24.02 -21.62 -12.36
C PHE A 97 24.71 -22.04 -11.05
N LEU A 98 24.19 -21.64 -9.89
CA LEU A 98 24.70 -22.02 -8.57
C LEU A 98 24.22 -23.40 -8.08
N GLN A 99 23.21 -24.00 -8.73
CA GLN A 99 22.74 -25.36 -8.45
C GLN A 99 23.42 -26.41 -9.36
N PHE A 100 24.44 -26.03 -10.12
CA PHE A 100 25.31 -26.91 -10.90
C PHE A 100 26.69 -26.97 -10.23
#